data_AF-A0A7C4XBC6-F1
#
_entry.id   AF-A0A7C4XBC6-F1
#
_cell.length_a   1.000
_cell.length_b   1.000
_cell.length_c   1.000
_cell.angle_alpha   90.00
_cell.angle_beta   90.00
_cell.angle_gamma   90.00
#
_symmetry.space_group_name_H-M   'P 1'
#
loop_
_entity.id
_entity.type
_entity.pdbx_description
1 polymer ?
#
loop_
_entity_poly.entity_id
_entity_poly.type
_entity_poly.pdbx_seq_one_letter_code
_entity_poly.pdbx_strand_id
1 'polypeptide(L)'
;MTGRPKVKRAVYEKLIEYQKLLEEKTTEELAHHLKLLTNMEKHMDRIRGVRVSYEKQLYEKQTKGEKSPVVIAYINYLEKLDNDLIEGKKEIDRIKRKIDEIKNKLIQIRQKKKKFEKLDEKQKANYLKELEQEELKKLNEFSVHSFNSRNGKS
;
A
#
# COMPACT_ATOMS: atom_id res chain seq x y z
N MET A 1 -42.58 -1.58 -9.27
CA MET A 1 -41.19 -1.58 -9.77
C MET A 1 -40.25 -1.05 -8.69
N THR A 2 -39.66 -1.87 -7.82
CA THR A 2 -38.87 -1.38 -6.66
C THR A 2 -37.61 -2.22 -6.35
N GLY A 3 -36.87 -2.64 -7.38
CA GLY A 3 -35.63 -3.42 -7.22
C GLY A 3 -34.32 -2.62 -7.13
N ARG A 4 -34.34 -1.29 -7.25
CA ARG A 4 -33.13 -0.48 -7.51
C ARG A 4 -32.21 -0.15 -6.30
N PRO A 5 -32.70 0.03 -5.06
CA PRO A 5 -31.83 0.44 -3.94
C PRO A 5 -30.92 -0.68 -3.40
N LYS A 6 -31.45 -1.92 -3.28
CA LYS A 6 -30.70 -3.07 -2.73
C LYS A 6 -29.52 -3.49 -3.61
N VAL A 7 -29.67 -3.46 -4.94
CA VAL A 7 -28.63 -3.91 -5.88
C VAL A 7 -27.42 -2.97 -5.87
N LYS A 8 -27.64 -1.64 -5.80
CA LYS A 8 -26.53 -0.66 -5.79
C LYS A 8 -25.71 -0.69 -4.50
N ARG A 9 -26.34 -0.97 -3.35
CA ARG A 9 -25.64 -1.08 -2.06
C ARG A 9 -24.65 -2.24 -2.03
N ALA A 10 -25.08 -3.40 -2.53
CA ALA A 10 -24.22 -4.57 -2.68
C ALA A 10 -23.01 -4.33 -3.61
N VAL A 11 -23.08 -3.34 -4.51
CA VAL A 11 -21.96 -2.97 -5.40
C VAL A 11 -20.91 -2.15 -4.66
N TYR A 12 -21.28 -1.13 -3.87
CA TYR A 12 -20.28 -0.34 -3.14
C TYR A 12 -19.60 -1.14 -2.02
N GLU A 13 -20.35 -1.99 -1.31
CA GLU A 13 -19.78 -2.90 -0.31
C GLU A 13 -18.70 -3.81 -0.94
N LYS A 14 -19.00 -4.44 -2.10
CA LYS A 14 -18.01 -5.24 -2.85
C LYS A 14 -16.81 -4.43 -3.34
N LEU A 15 -17.02 -3.20 -3.80
CA LEU A 15 -15.93 -2.33 -4.26
C LEU A 15 -15.01 -1.93 -3.10
N ILE A 16 -15.56 -1.69 -1.91
CA ILE A 16 -14.79 -1.38 -0.69
C ILE A 16 -13.99 -2.61 -0.26
N GLU A 17 -14.60 -3.80 -0.23
CA GLU A 17 -13.89 -5.06 0.05
C GLU A 17 -12.75 -5.30 -0.92
N TYR A 18 -12.99 -5.09 -2.22
CA TYR A 18 -11.93 -5.18 -3.22
C TYR A 18 -10.79 -4.18 -2.97
N GLN A 19 -11.09 -2.94 -2.57
CA GLN A 19 -10.04 -1.98 -2.21
C GLN A 19 -9.28 -2.40 -0.95
N LYS A 20 -9.93 -3.01 0.06
CA LYS A 20 -9.26 -3.55 1.25
C LYS A 20 -8.28 -4.66 0.88
N LEU A 21 -8.69 -5.59 0.02
CA LEU A 21 -7.81 -6.65 -0.46
C LEU A 21 -6.59 -6.10 -1.23
N LEU A 22 -6.81 -5.08 -2.07
CA LEU A 22 -5.70 -4.40 -2.77
C LEU A 22 -4.77 -3.68 -1.79
N GLU A 23 -5.32 -3.04 -0.77
CA GLU A 23 -4.56 -2.36 0.28
C GLU A 23 -3.68 -3.35 1.05
N GLU A 24 -4.24 -4.49 1.47
CA GLU A 24 -3.52 -5.56 2.15
C GLU A 24 -2.37 -6.10 1.30
N LYS A 25 -2.65 -6.54 0.07
CA LYS A 25 -1.62 -7.07 -0.84
C LYS A 25 -0.51 -6.06 -1.12
N THR A 26 -0.87 -4.79 -1.32
CA THR A 26 0.12 -3.73 -1.58
C THR A 26 0.93 -3.40 -0.33
N THR A 27 0.35 -3.56 0.86
CA THR A 27 1.06 -3.41 2.15
C THR A 27 2.06 -4.55 2.37
N GLU A 28 1.69 -5.79 2.03
CA GLU A 28 2.61 -6.93 2.03
C GLU A 28 3.76 -6.72 1.04
N GLU A 29 3.45 -6.25 -0.18
CA GLU A 29 4.45 -5.89 -1.19
C GLU A 29 5.42 -4.83 -0.67
N LEU A 30 4.92 -3.80 0.04
CA LEU A 30 5.75 -2.77 0.68
C LEU A 30 6.67 -3.38 1.75
N ALA A 31 6.12 -4.21 2.64
CA ALA A 31 6.88 -4.85 3.71
C ALA A 31 8.01 -5.74 3.14
N HIS A 32 7.73 -6.47 2.07
CA HIS A 32 8.72 -7.26 1.35
C HIS A 32 9.89 -6.38 0.85
N HIS A 33 9.59 -5.28 0.15
CA HIS A 33 10.65 -4.40 -0.38
C HIS A 33 11.42 -3.66 0.69
N LEU A 34 10.79 -3.27 1.81
CA LEU A 34 11.49 -2.72 2.96
C LEU A 34 12.48 -3.72 3.56
N LYS A 35 12.08 -5.00 3.68
CA LYS A 35 12.97 -6.06 4.14
C LYS A 35 14.15 -6.28 3.17
N LEU A 36 13.89 -6.25 1.85
CA LEU A 36 14.95 -6.33 0.85
C LEU A 36 15.93 -5.17 0.97
N LEU A 37 15.43 -3.94 1.15
CA LEU A 37 16.27 -2.76 1.34
C LEU A 37 17.19 -2.92 2.56
N THR A 38 16.61 -3.27 3.72
CA THR A 38 17.39 -3.49 4.94
C THR A 38 18.45 -4.59 4.79
N ASN A 39 18.11 -5.68 4.10
CA ASN A 39 19.06 -6.76 3.85
C ASN A 39 20.21 -6.31 2.94
N MET A 40 19.90 -5.54 1.89
CA MET A 40 20.91 -5.01 0.97
C MET A 40 21.82 -3.99 1.66
N GLU A 41 21.26 -3.09 2.47
CA GLU A 41 22.04 -2.12 3.26
C GLU A 41 22.99 -2.85 4.23
N LYS A 42 22.51 -3.88 4.94
CA LYS A 42 23.37 -4.72 5.80
C LYS A 42 24.47 -5.44 5.02
N HIS A 43 24.17 -5.93 3.80
CA HIS A 43 25.16 -6.57 2.96
C HIS A 43 26.25 -5.58 2.52
N MET A 44 25.84 -4.38 2.12
CA MET A 44 26.74 -3.28 1.77
C MET A 44 27.65 -2.87 2.93
N ASP A 45 27.12 -2.78 4.14
CA ASP A 45 27.93 -2.46 5.31
C ASP A 45 28.95 -3.56 5.64
N ARG A 46 28.60 -4.83 5.42
CA ARG A 46 29.57 -5.94 5.53
C ARG A 46 30.68 -5.82 4.50
N ILE A 47 30.36 -5.53 3.24
CA ILE A 47 31.36 -5.34 2.18
C ILE A 47 32.31 -4.19 2.54
N ARG A 48 31.77 -3.05 3.02
CA ARG A 48 32.59 -1.92 3.51
C ARG A 48 33.52 -2.34 4.64
N GLY A 49 33.02 -3.11 5.61
CA GLY A 49 33.83 -3.62 6.72
C GLY A 49 34.96 -4.54 6.25
N VAL A 50 34.67 -5.46 5.33
CA VAL A 50 35.68 -6.34 4.71
C VAL A 50 36.72 -5.52 3.95
N ARG A 51 36.28 -4.57 3.14
CA ARG A 51 37.15 -3.69 2.36
C ARG A 51 38.15 -2.95 3.26
N VAL A 52 37.68 -2.30 4.32
CA VAL A 52 38.55 -1.61 5.29
C VAL A 52 39.55 -2.56 5.95
N SER A 53 39.15 -3.79 6.27
CA SER A 53 40.05 -4.80 6.81
C SER A 53 41.16 -5.18 5.81
N TYR A 54 40.79 -5.38 4.54
CA TYR A 54 41.74 -5.74 3.48
C TYR A 54 42.67 -4.58 3.11
N GLU A 55 42.22 -3.33 3.17
CA GLU A 55 43.09 -2.16 2.99
C GLU A 55 44.17 -2.09 4.08
N LYS A 56 43.80 -2.34 5.34
CA LYS A 56 44.76 -2.40 6.45
C LYS A 56 45.77 -3.51 6.24
N GLN A 57 45.31 -4.71 5.87
CA GLN A 57 46.19 -5.83 5.58
C GLN A 57 47.13 -5.54 4.40
N LEU A 58 46.63 -4.92 3.33
CA LEU A 58 47.44 -4.54 2.18
C LEU A 58 48.56 -3.56 2.60
N TYR A 59 48.23 -2.55 3.39
CA TYR A 59 49.22 -1.61 3.94
C TYR A 59 50.28 -2.32 4.79
N GLU A 60 49.87 -3.23 5.68
CA GLU A 60 50.80 -4.03 6.48
C GLU A 60 51.70 -4.93 5.62
N LYS A 61 51.17 -5.53 4.55
CA LYS A 61 51.94 -6.36 3.61
C LYS A 61 52.94 -5.54 2.81
N GLN A 62 52.54 -4.36 2.34
CA GLN A 62 53.44 -3.45 1.63
C GLN A 62 54.57 -2.95 2.52
N THR A 63 54.28 -2.55 3.76
CA THR A 63 55.30 -2.06 4.72
C THR A 63 56.29 -3.16 5.14
N LYS A 64 55.88 -4.43 5.11
CA LYS A 64 56.75 -5.59 5.38
C LYS A 64 57.52 -6.11 4.16
N GLY A 65 57.40 -5.47 2.99
CA GLY A 65 58.11 -5.88 1.78
C GLY A 65 57.61 -7.20 1.17
N GLU A 66 56.32 -7.49 1.31
CA GLU A 66 55.71 -8.70 0.74
C GLU A 66 55.84 -8.76 -0.80
N LYS A 67 55.85 -9.98 -1.36
CA LYS A 67 56.05 -10.18 -2.80
C LYS A 67 54.95 -9.51 -3.63
N SER A 68 55.35 -8.95 -4.77
CA SER A 68 54.47 -8.25 -5.72
C SER A 68 53.17 -9.03 -6.10
N PRO A 69 53.18 -10.36 -6.34
CA PRO A 69 51.95 -11.08 -6.66
C PRO A 69 50.90 -11.06 -5.53
N VAL A 70 51.34 -11.05 -4.26
CA VAL A 70 50.42 -10.98 -3.11
C VAL A 70 49.78 -9.60 -3.06
N VAL A 71 50.57 -8.53 -3.22
CA VAL A 71 50.08 -7.15 -3.26
C VAL A 71 49.05 -6.96 -4.39
N ILE A 72 49.35 -7.48 -5.58
CA ILE A 72 48.43 -7.43 -6.73
C ILE A 72 47.13 -8.16 -6.44
N ALA A 73 47.17 -9.34 -5.81
CA ALA A 73 45.97 -10.08 -5.45
C ALA A 73 45.05 -9.30 -4.49
N TYR A 74 45.62 -8.59 -3.52
CA TYR A 74 44.86 -7.72 -2.63
C TYR A 74 44.23 -6.54 -3.38
N ILE A 75 44.98 -5.87 -4.27
CA ILE A 75 44.47 -4.76 -5.08
C ILE A 75 43.28 -5.22 -5.94
N ASN A 76 43.43 -6.31 -6.68
CA ASN A 76 42.37 -6.86 -7.53
C ASN A 76 41.12 -7.22 -6.71
N TYR A 77 41.31 -7.75 -5.49
CA TYR A 77 40.19 -8.05 -4.61
C TYR A 77 39.50 -6.79 -4.09
N LEU A 78 40.24 -5.74 -3.72
CA LEU A 78 39.67 -4.46 -3.33
C LEU A 78 38.88 -3.81 -4.47
N GLU A 79 39.39 -3.85 -5.70
CA GLU A 79 38.66 -3.38 -6.89
C GLU A 79 37.36 -4.14 -7.11
N LYS A 80 37.35 -5.47 -6.88
CA LYS A 80 36.12 -6.26 -6.91
C LYS A 80 35.12 -5.78 -5.86
N LEU A 81 35.56 -5.56 -4.62
CA LEU A 81 34.68 -5.06 -3.56
C LEU A 81 34.13 -3.67 -3.90
N ASP A 82 34.93 -2.81 -4.54
CA ASP A 82 34.47 -1.50 -5.02
C ASP A 82 33.38 -1.61 -6.09
N ASN A 83 33.54 -2.53 -7.04
CA ASN A 83 32.49 -2.83 -8.02
C ASN A 83 31.21 -3.38 -7.37
N ASP A 84 31.34 -4.32 -6.42
CA ASP A 84 30.21 -4.86 -5.67
C ASP A 84 29.47 -3.74 -4.90
N LEU A 85 30.20 -2.77 -4.32
CA LEU A 85 29.61 -1.62 -3.65
C LEU A 85 28.86 -0.69 -4.63
N ILE A 86 29.42 -0.46 -5.82
CA ILE A 86 28.77 0.35 -6.86
C ILE A 86 27.47 -0.31 -7.33
N GLU A 87 27.51 -1.62 -7.59
CA GLU A 87 26.33 -2.39 -7.98
C GLU A 87 25.28 -2.44 -6.88
N GLY A 88 25.68 -2.70 -5.64
CA GLY A 88 24.78 -2.70 -4.49
C GLY A 88 24.11 -1.34 -4.26
N LYS A 89 24.83 -0.22 -4.50
CA LYS A 89 24.23 1.12 -4.46
C LYS A 89 23.15 1.31 -5.54
N LYS A 90 23.40 0.88 -6.77
CA LYS A 90 22.41 0.94 -7.86
C LYS A 90 21.16 0.13 -7.51
N GLU A 91 21.33 -1.04 -6.91
CA GLU A 91 20.21 -1.89 -6.51
C GLU A 91 19.44 -1.30 -5.33
N ILE A 92 20.11 -0.69 -4.34
CA ILE A 92 19.44 0.07 -3.27
C ILE A 92 18.58 1.19 -3.86
N ASP A 93 19.11 1.97 -4.80
CA ASP A 93 18.37 3.07 -5.42
C ASP A 93 17.15 2.55 -6.21
N ARG A 94 17.29 1.41 -6.89
CA ARG A 94 16.19 0.72 -7.56
C ARG A 94 15.10 0.27 -6.57
N ILE A 95 15.48 -0.36 -5.46
CA ILE A 95 14.54 -0.80 -4.42
C ILE A 95 13.81 0.41 -3.81
N LYS A 96 14.53 1.52 -3.54
CA LYS A 96 13.93 2.77 -3.02
C LYS A 96 12.89 3.35 -3.97
N ARG A 97 13.19 3.44 -5.27
CA ARG A 97 12.20 3.86 -6.28
C ARG A 97 10.97 2.96 -6.26
N LYS A 98 11.17 1.64 -6.15
CA LYS A 98 10.06 0.69 -6.09
C LYS A 98 9.19 0.89 -4.84
N ILE A 99 9.81 1.13 -3.69
CA ILE A 99 9.11 1.46 -2.44
C ILE A 99 8.25 2.71 -2.62
N ASP A 100 8.76 3.75 -3.26
CA ASP A 100 8.03 5.00 -3.47
C ASP A 100 6.85 4.82 -4.44
N GLU A 101 7.02 4.03 -5.51
CA GLU A 101 5.90 3.61 -6.37
C GLU A 101 4.80 2.89 -5.58
N ILE A 102 5.16 1.95 -4.71
CA ILE A 102 4.22 1.17 -3.90
C ILE A 102 3.50 2.08 -2.89
N LYS A 103 4.21 3.01 -2.25
CA LYS A 103 3.62 4.01 -1.34
C LYS A 103 2.60 4.89 -2.09
N ASN A 104 2.93 5.35 -3.28
CA ASN A 104 2.01 6.15 -4.11
C ASN A 104 0.76 5.33 -4.49
N LYS A 105 0.93 4.06 -4.85
CA LYS A 105 -0.18 3.14 -5.12
C LYS A 105 -1.08 2.96 -3.89
N LEU A 106 -0.52 2.80 -2.69
CA LEU A 106 -1.29 2.72 -1.44
C LEU A 106 -2.12 3.98 -1.19
N ILE A 107 -1.54 5.16 -1.42
CA ILE A 107 -2.27 6.44 -1.29
C ILE A 107 -3.48 6.45 -2.23
N GLN A 108 -3.31 6.08 -3.49
CA GLN A 108 -4.40 6.04 -4.46
C GLN A 108 -5.50 5.03 -4.08
N ILE A 109 -5.11 3.84 -3.62
CA ILE A 109 -6.06 2.82 -3.14
C ILE A 109 -6.89 3.36 -1.97
N ARG A 110 -6.24 3.99 -0.97
CA ARG A 110 -6.92 4.58 0.19
C ARG A 110 -7.86 5.71 -0.20
N GLN A 111 -7.44 6.59 -1.11
CA GLN A 111 -8.30 7.66 -1.63
C GLN A 111 -9.54 7.09 -2.34
N LYS A 112 -9.36 6.06 -3.17
CA LYS A 112 -10.45 5.40 -3.90
C LYS A 112 -11.42 4.69 -2.96
N LYS A 113 -10.89 3.97 -1.96
CA LYS A 113 -11.68 3.35 -0.89
C LYS A 113 -12.54 4.37 -0.16
N LYS A 114 -11.94 5.48 0.31
CA LYS A 114 -12.66 6.58 0.98
C LYS A 114 -13.75 7.20 0.10
N LYS A 115 -13.53 7.28 -1.22
CA LYS A 115 -14.56 7.73 -2.16
C LYS A 115 -15.74 6.74 -2.21
N PHE A 116 -15.49 5.44 -2.25
CA PHE A 116 -16.56 4.44 -2.23
C PHE A 116 -17.32 4.42 -0.90
N GLU A 117 -16.62 4.55 0.24
CA GLU A 117 -17.27 4.67 1.56
C GLU A 117 -18.23 5.87 1.61
N LYS A 118 -17.80 7.04 1.15
CA LYS A 118 -18.67 8.24 1.06
C LYS A 118 -19.88 8.04 0.13
N LEU A 119 -19.70 7.32 -0.98
CA LEU A 119 -20.80 7.03 -1.91
C LEU A 119 -21.81 6.06 -1.29
N ASP A 120 -21.33 5.05 -0.57
CA ASP A 120 -22.16 4.10 0.17
C ASP A 120 -22.96 4.81 1.28
N GLU A 121 -22.31 5.66 2.08
CA GLU A 121 -22.97 6.48 3.10
C GLU A 121 -24.06 7.39 2.51
N LYS A 122 -23.75 8.09 1.42
CA LYS A 122 -24.72 8.95 0.72
C LYS A 122 -25.91 8.13 0.21
N GLN A 123 -25.65 6.94 -0.33
CA GLN A 123 -26.72 6.07 -0.80
C GLN A 123 -27.59 5.56 0.36
N LYS A 124 -26.98 5.19 1.50
CA LYS A 124 -27.70 4.81 2.72
C LYS A 124 -28.61 5.94 3.20
N ALA A 125 -28.08 7.16 3.28
CA ALA A 125 -28.86 8.33 3.69
C ALA A 125 -30.04 8.61 2.76
N ASN A 126 -29.85 8.50 1.44
CA ASN A 126 -30.94 8.67 0.48
C ASN A 126 -32.02 7.59 0.63
N TYR A 127 -31.62 6.33 0.81
CA TYR A 127 -32.56 5.23 1.01
C TYR A 127 -33.40 5.38 2.27
N LEU A 128 -32.79 5.83 3.38
CA LEU A 128 -33.52 6.12 4.62
C LEU A 128 -34.55 7.24 4.44
N LYS A 129 -34.19 8.31 3.73
CA LYS A 129 -35.13 9.40 3.41
C LYS A 129 -36.29 8.95 2.54
N GLU A 130 -36.04 8.09 1.54
CA GLU A 130 -37.10 7.52 0.70
C GLU A 130 -38.07 6.67 1.52
N LEU A 131 -37.56 5.85 2.45
CA LEU A 131 -38.36 5.07 3.40
C LEU A 131 -39.22 5.95 4.31
N GLU A 132 -38.64 6.99 4.92
CA GLU A 132 -39.38 7.94 5.77
C GLU A 132 -40.51 8.63 5.00
N GLN A 133 -40.25 9.05 3.76
CA GLN A 133 -41.26 9.68 2.89
C GLN A 133 -42.38 8.70 2.51
N GLU A 134 -42.06 7.43 2.22
CA GLU A 134 -43.07 6.41 1.95
C GLU A 134 -43.93 6.11 3.18
N GLU A 135 -43.35 6.07 4.38
CA GLU A 135 -44.07 5.85 5.64
C GLU A 135 -45.00 7.03 5.97
N LEU A 136 -44.51 8.27 5.86
CA LEU A 136 -45.31 9.48 6.03
C LEU A 136 -46.49 9.51 5.06
N LYS A 137 -46.26 9.15 3.78
CA LYS A 137 -47.33 9.11 2.79
C LYS A 137 -48.41 8.09 3.17
N LYS A 138 -48.02 6.88 3.60
CA LYS A 138 -48.96 5.85 4.06
C LYS A 138 -49.76 6.33 5.27
N LEU A 139 -49.12 6.94 6.27
CA LEU A 139 -49.80 7.48 7.45
C LEU A 139 -50.84 8.54 7.08
N ASN A 140 -50.51 9.43 6.14
CA ASN A 140 -51.45 10.42 5.63
C ASN A 140 -52.63 9.77 4.91
N GLU A 141 -52.39 8.76 4.05
CA GLU A 141 -53.45 8.01 3.37
C GLU A 141 -54.39 7.29 4.36
N PHE A 142 -53.84 6.67 5.41
CA PHE A 142 -54.64 6.06 6.49
C PHE A 142 -55.48 7.11 7.26
N SER A 143 -54.89 8.27 7.54
CA SER A 143 -55.58 9.35 8.26
C SER A 143 -56.75 9.91 7.45
N VAL A 144 -56.58 10.10 6.13
CA VAL A 144 -57.65 10.55 5.23
C VAL A 144 -58.74 9.48 5.08
N HIS A 145 -58.38 8.21 4.91
CA HIS A 145 -59.36 7.12 4.82
C HIS A 145 -60.18 6.95 6.10
N SER A 146 -59.55 7.02 7.27
CA SER A 146 -60.23 6.91 8.55
C SER A 146 -61.18 8.09 8.81
N PHE A 147 -60.79 9.31 8.45
CA PHE A 147 -61.65 10.49 8.53
C PHE A 147 -62.88 10.39 7.60
N ASN A 148 -62.67 10.02 6.33
CA ASN A 148 -63.76 9.87 5.36
C ASN A 148 -64.74 8.73 5.73
N SER A 149 -64.23 7.64 6.32
CA SER A 149 -65.07 6.52 6.79
C SER A 149 -65.95 6.86 8.00
N ARG A 150 -65.57 7.87 8.80
CA ARG A 150 -66.36 8.37 9.93
C ARG A 150 -67.40 9.40 9.51
N ASN A 151 -67.10 10.25 8.53
CA ASN A 151 -68.02 11.28 8.04
C ASN A 151 -69.00 10.79 6.96
N GLY A 152 -68.77 9.62 6.35
CA GLY A 152 -69.71 8.99 5.41
C GLY A 152 -70.83 8.17 6.06
N LYS A 153 -70.93 8.18 7.39
CA LYS A 153 -72.06 7.62 8.16
C LYS A 153 -72.92 8.77 8.71
N SER A 154 -73.67 9.44 7.83
CA SER A 154 -74.84 10.24 8.17
C SER A 154 -75.98 9.86 7.24
#